data_AF-L8M541-F1
#
_entry.id   AF-L8M541-F1
#
_cell.length_a   1.000
_cell.length_b   1.000
_cell.length_c   1.000
_cell.angle_alpha   90.00
_cell.angle_beta   90.00
_cell.angle_gamma   90.00
#
_symmetry.space_group_name_H-M   'P 1'
#
loop_
_entity.id
_entity.type
_entity.pdbx_description
1 polymer ?
#
loop_
_entity_poly.entity_id
_entity_poly.type
_entity_poly.pdbx_seq_one_letter_code
_entity_poly.pdbx_strand_id
1 'polypeptide(L)'
;MTRFAYQFDYDLGTLDHQPVYRSQTLINDQYENDIYEFDIHDTKDLHLSLNNISHGDDADLYLYHDSNYNGVLDDSDIQVAYSINGGNSDDIIDYQAGAGTYFARVGYYSDGGDHQIDYDLDLVANSTSHTIRVEAEDYNSYYDTTHGNEGGVYRHDDVDIEHSNDYDGGYSVGWTQHGEFLTYDVHVPHEGYYQVVGRVASDLNRAHSLGVSANNGHSTEINFGDTGGWYSWQNANGGDIYLNAGHNTLTLDVNSSGFNVNYVELVS
;
A
#
# COMPACT_ATOMS: atom_id res chain seq x y z
N MET A 1 -34.09 11.85 21.63
CA MET A 1 -33.77 12.21 20.23
C MET A 1 -32.70 11.25 19.79
N THR A 2 -32.84 10.67 18.60
CA THR A 2 -31.79 9.82 18.01
C THR A 2 -30.55 10.66 17.76
N ARG A 3 -29.36 10.09 17.95
CA ARG A 3 -28.06 10.77 17.88
C ARG A 3 -27.79 11.45 16.52
N PHE A 4 -28.46 10.98 15.47
CA PHE A 4 -28.33 11.44 14.08
C PHE A 4 -29.67 11.96 13.52
N ALA A 5 -30.40 12.78 14.27
CA ALA A 5 -31.58 13.45 13.73
C ALA A 5 -31.19 14.47 12.65
N TYR A 6 -32.14 14.84 11.77
CA TYR A 6 -31.94 15.87 10.75
C TYR A 6 -30.79 15.55 9.77
N GLN A 7 -30.78 14.33 9.23
CA GLN A 7 -29.75 13.87 8.30
C GLN A 7 -30.21 13.87 6.84
N PHE A 8 -29.26 14.05 5.91
CA PHE A 8 -29.41 13.72 4.50
C PHE A 8 -28.34 12.71 4.09
N ASP A 9 -28.75 11.65 3.39
CA ASP A 9 -27.87 10.51 3.08
C ASP A 9 -27.47 10.50 1.59
N TYR A 10 -26.19 10.27 1.34
CA TYR A 10 -25.57 10.17 0.03
C TYR A 10 -24.84 8.83 -0.10
N ASP A 11 -25.26 8.02 -1.06
CA ASP A 11 -24.53 6.82 -1.46
C ASP A 11 -23.47 7.20 -2.50
N LEU A 12 -22.20 6.97 -2.18
CA LEU A 12 -21.06 7.20 -3.07
C LEU A 12 -20.63 5.94 -3.84
N GLY A 13 -21.17 4.77 -3.49
CA GLY A 13 -20.70 3.47 -3.96
C GLY A 13 -19.27 3.18 -3.49
N THR A 14 -18.45 2.58 -4.35
CA THR A 14 -17.05 2.28 -4.02
C THR A 14 -16.20 3.55 -4.09
N LEU A 15 -15.48 3.85 -3.02
CA LEU A 15 -14.46 4.90 -3.01
C LEU A 15 -13.09 4.31 -3.39
N ASP A 16 -12.40 4.93 -4.35
CA ASP A 16 -11.08 4.51 -4.80
C ASP A 16 -10.17 5.74 -5.01
N HIS A 17 -9.10 5.56 -5.79
CA HIS A 17 -8.12 6.60 -6.11
C HIS A 17 -8.69 7.78 -6.92
N GLN A 18 -9.91 7.68 -7.47
CA GLN A 18 -10.59 8.80 -8.10
C GLN A 18 -11.28 9.65 -7.03
N PRO A 19 -10.86 10.92 -6.82
CA PRO A 19 -11.46 11.74 -5.78
C PRO A 19 -12.93 12.02 -6.04
N VAL A 20 -13.74 11.96 -4.98
CA VAL A 20 -15.14 12.36 -4.97
C VAL A 20 -15.22 13.75 -4.32
N TYR A 21 -15.81 14.69 -5.05
CA TYR A 21 -16.07 16.04 -4.56
C TYR A 21 -17.56 16.28 -4.33
N ARG A 22 -17.89 16.99 -3.26
CA ARG A 22 -19.24 17.44 -2.90
C ARG A 22 -19.16 18.88 -2.42
N SER A 23 -20.16 19.67 -2.78
CA SER A 23 -20.36 21.03 -2.29
C SER A 23 -21.80 21.13 -1.84
N GLN A 24 -22.04 21.39 -0.56
CA GLN A 24 -23.35 21.30 0.07
C GLN A 24 -23.55 22.38 1.13
N THR A 25 -24.77 22.43 1.67
CA THR A 25 -25.19 23.37 2.71
C THR A 25 -25.92 22.62 3.82
N LEU A 26 -25.43 22.74 5.06
CA LEU A 26 -26.15 22.31 6.26
C LEU A 26 -27.14 23.40 6.69
N ILE A 27 -28.28 23.00 7.26
CA ILE A 27 -29.34 23.91 7.71
C ILE A 27 -29.74 23.57 9.14
N ASN A 28 -29.62 24.54 10.06
CA ASN A 28 -29.98 24.38 11.47
C ASN A 28 -31.44 23.92 11.63
N ASP A 29 -31.70 22.97 12.56
CA ASP A 29 -33.02 22.37 12.81
C ASP A 29 -33.69 21.66 11.60
N GLN A 30 -32.97 21.47 10.47
CA GLN A 30 -33.51 20.82 9.27
C GLN A 30 -32.61 19.72 8.70
N TYR A 31 -31.36 20.06 8.38
CA TYR A 31 -30.35 19.19 7.80
C TYR A 31 -29.00 19.51 8.47
N GLU A 32 -28.85 19.04 9.70
CA GLU A 32 -27.65 19.31 10.52
C GLU A 32 -26.55 18.29 10.28
N ASN A 33 -26.85 17.23 9.53
CA ASN A 33 -25.92 16.16 9.24
C ASN A 33 -26.04 15.75 7.77
N ASP A 34 -24.92 15.76 7.06
CA ASP A 34 -24.81 15.08 5.77
C ASP A 34 -23.99 13.81 5.96
N ILE A 35 -24.51 12.68 5.50
CA ILE A 35 -23.91 11.35 5.66
C ILE A 35 -23.56 10.81 4.28
N TYR A 36 -22.29 10.48 4.10
CA TYR A 36 -21.75 9.92 2.87
C TYR A 36 -21.34 8.47 3.11
N GLU A 37 -22.15 7.54 2.63
CA GLU A 37 -21.86 6.10 2.67
C GLU A 37 -20.96 5.72 1.50
N PHE A 38 -19.92 4.92 1.78
CA PHE A 38 -19.04 4.38 0.76
C PHE A 38 -18.45 3.02 1.15
N ASP A 39 -18.18 2.22 0.12
CA ASP A 39 -17.53 0.91 0.24
C ASP A 39 -16.04 0.98 -0.08
N ILE A 40 -15.25 0.22 0.68
CA ILE A 40 -13.84 -0.05 0.45
C ILE A 40 -13.66 -1.57 0.30
N HIS A 41 -12.97 -2.03 -0.75
CA HIS A 41 -12.85 -3.46 -1.09
C HIS A 41 -11.58 -4.15 -0.60
N ASP A 42 -10.55 -3.39 -0.22
CA ASP A 42 -9.26 -3.85 0.27
C ASP A 42 -8.70 -2.82 1.28
N THR A 43 -7.46 -2.95 1.74
CA THR A 43 -6.91 -1.93 2.64
C THR A 43 -6.57 -0.67 1.84
N LYS A 44 -7.08 0.49 2.26
CA LYS A 44 -6.88 1.79 1.61
C LYS A 44 -6.47 2.86 2.62
N ASP A 45 -5.65 3.80 2.17
CA ASP A 45 -5.40 5.05 2.89
C ASP A 45 -6.47 6.06 2.45
N LEU A 46 -7.42 6.32 3.35
CA LEU A 46 -8.45 7.33 3.16
C LEU A 46 -7.89 8.71 3.46
N HIS A 47 -8.22 9.67 2.60
CA HIS A 47 -8.03 11.09 2.84
C HIS A 47 -9.36 11.80 2.63
N LEU A 48 -9.88 12.39 3.70
CA LEU A 48 -11.09 13.21 3.69
C LEU A 48 -10.71 14.64 4.08
N SER A 49 -11.18 15.60 3.31
CA SER A 49 -10.93 17.03 3.53
C SER A 49 -12.24 17.79 3.46
N LEU A 50 -12.68 18.33 4.59
CA LEU A 50 -13.75 19.31 4.69
C LEU A 50 -13.12 20.70 4.64
N ASN A 51 -13.45 21.46 3.60
CA ASN A 51 -12.82 22.73 3.30
C ASN A 51 -13.82 23.75 2.76
N ASN A 52 -13.35 24.96 2.50
CA ASN A 52 -14.19 26.08 2.03
C ASN A 52 -15.43 26.32 2.91
N ILE A 53 -15.33 26.07 4.22
CA ILE A 53 -16.39 26.35 5.17
C ILE A 53 -16.70 27.85 5.14
N SER A 54 -17.99 28.20 5.05
CA SER A 54 -18.42 29.59 4.97
C SER A 54 -17.95 30.43 6.16
N HIS A 55 -17.68 31.72 5.91
CA HIS A 55 -16.97 32.56 6.87
C HIS A 55 -17.81 32.82 8.12
N GLY A 56 -17.27 32.42 9.28
CA GLY A 56 -17.92 32.58 10.58
C GLY A 56 -18.73 31.37 11.02
N ASP A 57 -18.79 30.35 10.17
CA ASP A 57 -19.41 29.06 10.44
C ASP A 57 -18.38 28.03 10.91
N ASP A 58 -18.88 26.88 11.36
CA ASP A 58 -18.14 25.78 11.96
C ASP A 58 -18.89 24.47 11.73
N ALA A 59 -18.27 23.56 11.00
CA ALA A 59 -18.76 22.22 10.75
C ALA A 59 -17.66 21.21 11.04
N ASP A 60 -18.03 20.07 11.61
CA ASP A 60 -17.11 19.04 12.04
C ASP A 60 -17.14 17.83 11.10
N LEU A 61 -16.01 17.14 10.96
CA LEU A 61 -15.89 15.93 10.14
C LEU A 61 -15.70 14.68 11.01
N TYR A 62 -16.47 13.63 10.74
CA TYR A 62 -16.39 12.35 11.44
C TYR A 62 -16.35 11.18 10.47
N LEU A 63 -15.65 10.11 10.81
CA LEU A 63 -15.60 8.87 10.05
C LEU A 63 -16.08 7.70 10.93
N TYR A 64 -17.01 6.91 10.41
CA TYR A 64 -17.58 5.74 11.07
C TYR A 64 -17.39 4.49 10.20
N HIS A 65 -17.22 3.35 10.84
CA HIS A 65 -17.27 2.02 10.21
C HIS A 65 -18.60 1.35 10.54
N ASP A 66 -19.32 0.88 9.52
CA ASP A 66 -20.55 0.11 9.67
C ASP A 66 -20.22 -1.23 10.34
N SER A 67 -20.50 -1.33 11.63
CA SER A 67 -20.08 -2.49 12.42
C SER A 67 -21.14 -3.59 12.47
N ASN A 68 -22.39 -3.24 12.14
CA ASN A 68 -23.53 -4.16 12.16
C ASN A 68 -24.00 -4.57 10.74
N TYR A 69 -23.40 -3.97 9.70
CA TYR A 69 -23.61 -4.25 8.27
C TYR A 69 -25.04 -3.97 7.81
N ASN A 70 -25.66 -2.90 8.31
CA ASN A 70 -27.03 -2.55 7.97
C ASN A 70 -27.13 -1.41 6.95
N GLY A 71 -26.02 -0.76 6.56
CA GLY A 71 -26.00 0.37 5.62
C GLY A 71 -26.67 1.63 6.18
N VAL A 72 -26.73 1.79 7.50
CA VAL A 72 -27.37 2.93 8.16
C VAL A 72 -26.52 3.37 9.34
N LEU A 73 -26.04 4.63 9.32
CA LEU A 73 -25.32 5.19 10.46
C LEU A 73 -26.20 5.23 11.71
N ASP A 74 -25.86 4.41 12.71
CA ASP A 74 -26.57 4.32 13.99
C ASP A 74 -25.63 4.11 15.20
N ASP A 75 -26.20 3.95 16.40
CA ASP A 75 -25.43 3.82 17.65
C ASP A 75 -24.59 2.54 17.73
N SER A 76 -24.82 1.58 16.84
CA SER A 76 -24.03 0.36 16.71
C SER A 76 -22.73 0.60 15.97
N ASP A 77 -22.62 1.67 15.19
CA ASP A 77 -21.45 1.94 14.37
C ASP A 77 -20.31 2.55 15.16
N ILE A 78 -19.10 2.27 14.70
CA ILE A 78 -17.89 2.64 15.41
C ILE A 78 -17.32 3.89 14.76
N GLN A 79 -17.28 5.00 15.50
CA GLN A 79 -16.51 6.16 15.10
C GLN A 79 -15.02 5.80 15.14
N VAL A 80 -14.36 5.80 13.98
CA VAL A 80 -12.96 5.39 13.84
C VAL A 80 -12.00 6.58 13.75
N ALA A 81 -12.48 7.74 13.29
CA ALA A 81 -11.71 8.98 13.24
C ALA A 81 -12.64 10.21 13.26
N TYR A 82 -12.07 11.39 13.55
CA TYR A 82 -12.78 12.67 13.52
C TYR A 82 -11.79 13.85 13.47
N SER A 83 -12.28 15.00 13.01
CA SER A 83 -11.63 16.31 13.10
C SER A 83 -12.70 17.36 13.43
N ILE A 84 -12.37 18.29 14.34
CA ILE A 84 -13.31 19.26 14.94
C ILE A 84 -12.67 20.64 15.07
N ASN A 85 -11.96 21.07 14.04
CA ASN A 85 -11.21 22.32 14.04
C ASN A 85 -12.18 23.50 13.98
N GLY A 86 -12.33 24.19 15.11
CA GLY A 86 -13.35 25.23 15.21
C GLY A 86 -13.22 26.40 14.22
N GLY A 87 -14.36 27.04 13.98
CA GLY A 87 -14.54 28.09 12.99
C GLY A 87 -14.45 27.54 11.56
N ASN A 88 -14.02 28.37 10.62
CA ASN A 88 -13.96 27.99 9.21
C ASN A 88 -12.60 27.39 8.80
N SER A 89 -11.95 26.70 9.72
CA SER A 89 -10.68 26.01 9.45
C SER A 89 -10.97 24.69 8.75
N ASP A 90 -10.08 24.25 7.85
CA ASP A 90 -10.25 22.95 7.21
C ASP A 90 -10.16 21.81 8.25
N ASP A 91 -10.97 20.78 8.05
CA ASP A 91 -10.96 19.54 8.81
C ASP A 91 -10.47 18.40 7.93
N ILE A 92 -9.46 17.67 8.41
CA ILE A 92 -8.80 16.62 7.64
C ILE A 92 -8.79 15.32 8.44
N ILE A 93 -9.17 14.23 7.79
CA ILE A 93 -9.02 12.86 8.31
C ILE A 93 -8.16 12.06 7.34
N ASP A 94 -7.00 11.63 7.83
CA ASP A 94 -6.17 10.59 7.22
C ASP A 94 -6.36 9.29 8.02
N TYR A 95 -6.82 8.22 7.37
CA TYR A 95 -7.14 6.97 8.05
C TYR A 95 -6.90 5.75 7.17
N GLN A 96 -6.14 4.77 7.66
CA GLN A 96 -5.98 3.48 7.00
C GLN A 96 -7.19 2.59 7.30
N ALA A 97 -8.05 2.41 6.31
CA ALA A 97 -9.25 1.61 6.38
C ALA A 97 -9.01 0.20 5.82
N GLY A 98 -9.51 -0.83 6.51
CA GLY A 98 -9.69 -2.15 5.93
C GLY A 98 -10.95 -2.21 5.06
N ALA A 99 -11.13 -3.30 4.32
CA ALA A 99 -12.34 -3.52 3.51
C ALA A 99 -13.61 -3.48 4.37
N GLY A 100 -14.66 -2.82 3.88
CA GLY A 100 -15.93 -2.63 4.58
C GLY A 100 -16.67 -1.39 4.12
N THR A 101 -17.84 -1.17 4.71
CA THR A 101 -18.68 0.01 4.49
C THR A 101 -18.39 1.05 5.56
N TYR A 102 -18.25 2.31 5.16
CA TYR A 102 -17.94 3.44 6.02
C TYR A 102 -18.89 4.59 5.76
N PHE A 103 -19.02 5.47 6.76
CA PHE A 103 -19.76 6.72 6.67
C PHE A 103 -18.84 7.89 6.99
N ALA A 104 -18.69 8.83 6.07
CA ALA A 104 -18.22 10.17 6.39
C ALA A 104 -19.42 11.03 6.79
N ARG A 105 -19.38 11.67 7.95
CA ARG A 105 -20.43 12.56 8.42
C ARG A 105 -19.86 13.96 8.57
N VAL A 106 -20.50 14.92 7.89
CA VAL A 106 -20.29 16.36 8.11
C VAL A 106 -21.40 16.83 9.04
N GLY A 107 -21.02 17.34 10.21
CA GLY A 107 -21.94 17.75 11.26
C GLY A 107 -21.94 19.25 11.46
N TYR A 108 -23.14 19.83 11.56
CA TYR A 108 -23.33 21.23 11.91
C TYR A 108 -22.87 21.45 13.37
N TYR A 109 -21.99 22.44 13.60
CA TYR A 109 -21.54 22.80 14.94
C TYR A 109 -21.97 24.21 15.37
N SER A 110 -21.63 25.23 14.59
CA SER A 110 -22.02 26.62 14.86
C SER A 110 -22.12 27.43 13.57
N ASP A 111 -23.18 28.22 13.40
CA ASP A 111 -23.25 29.19 12.31
C ASP A 111 -22.79 30.60 12.73
N GLY A 112 -22.57 31.45 11.73
CA GLY A 112 -22.27 32.87 11.80
C GLY A 112 -23.51 33.77 11.84
N GLY A 113 -24.71 33.20 11.98
CA GLY A 113 -25.98 33.88 12.24
C GLY A 113 -27.06 33.75 11.16
N ASP A 114 -26.79 33.07 10.04
CA ASP A 114 -27.75 32.89 8.94
C ASP A 114 -28.35 31.47 8.86
N HIS A 115 -28.06 30.61 9.83
CA HIS A 115 -28.60 29.26 9.97
C HIS A 115 -28.19 28.29 8.87
N GLN A 116 -27.14 28.63 8.12
CA GLN A 116 -26.60 27.81 7.04
C GLN A 116 -25.10 27.66 7.19
N ILE A 117 -24.56 26.52 6.76
CA ILE A 117 -23.12 26.30 6.65
C ILE A 117 -22.85 25.71 5.28
N ASP A 118 -22.22 26.48 4.40
CA ASP A 118 -21.73 25.99 3.11
C ASP A 118 -20.36 25.34 3.32
N TYR A 119 -20.12 24.21 2.65
CA TYR A 119 -18.85 23.51 2.71
C TYR A 119 -18.57 22.74 1.42
N ASP A 120 -17.29 22.42 1.23
CA ASP A 120 -16.80 21.48 0.24
C ASP A 120 -16.19 20.26 0.95
N LEU A 121 -16.52 19.06 0.46
CA LEU A 121 -15.98 17.79 0.95
C LEU A 121 -15.30 17.05 -0.19
N ASP A 122 -14.03 16.76 -0.01
CA ASP A 122 -13.23 15.87 -0.85
C ASP A 122 -13.01 14.54 -0.12
N LEU A 123 -13.22 13.42 -0.83
CA LEU A 123 -12.91 12.08 -0.34
C LEU A 123 -12.09 11.32 -1.40
N VAL A 124 -11.04 10.64 -0.97
CA VAL A 124 -10.27 9.72 -1.84
C VAL A 124 -9.77 8.53 -1.02
N ALA A 125 -9.70 7.37 -1.65
CA ALA A 125 -9.16 6.15 -1.06
C ALA A 125 -7.99 5.63 -1.90
N ASN A 126 -6.78 5.93 -1.47
CA ASN A 126 -5.57 5.51 -2.17
C ASN A 126 -5.16 4.10 -1.76
N SER A 127 -4.62 3.32 -2.70
CA SER A 127 -4.02 2.03 -2.34
C SER A 127 -2.87 2.25 -1.37
N THR A 128 -2.84 1.44 -0.30
CA THR A 128 -1.69 1.42 0.60
C THR A 128 -0.54 0.73 -0.12
N SER A 129 0.54 1.44 -0.41
CA SER A 129 1.72 0.77 -0.95
C SER A 129 2.48 0.10 0.18
N HIS A 130 2.53 -1.21 0.15
CA HIS A 130 3.28 -2.02 1.09
C HIS A 130 4.46 -2.64 0.36
N THR A 131 5.66 -2.40 0.88
CA THR A 131 6.89 -3.00 0.36
C THR A 131 7.32 -4.14 1.28
N ILE A 132 7.37 -5.34 0.74
CA ILE A 132 8.00 -6.49 1.39
C ILE A 132 9.38 -6.65 0.77
N ARG A 133 10.42 -6.51 1.58
CA ARG A 133 11.80 -6.71 1.15
C ARG A 133 12.27 -8.11 1.49
N VAL A 134 12.87 -8.78 0.50
CA VAL A 134 13.47 -10.11 0.59
C VAL A 134 14.96 -9.94 0.26
N GLU A 135 15.80 -9.95 1.29
CA GLU A 135 17.26 -9.90 1.12
C GLU A 135 17.72 -11.20 0.43
N ALA A 136 18.54 -11.08 -0.62
CA ALA A 136 18.88 -12.23 -1.46
C ALA A 136 19.66 -13.29 -0.68
N GLU A 137 20.50 -12.87 0.28
CA GLU A 137 21.29 -13.74 1.14
C GLU A 137 20.47 -14.53 2.19
N ASP A 138 19.20 -14.15 2.41
CA ASP A 138 18.31 -14.71 3.43
C ASP A 138 17.42 -15.87 2.94
N TYR A 139 17.91 -16.64 1.97
CA TYR A 139 17.18 -17.78 1.41
C TYR A 139 16.99 -18.94 2.40
N ASN A 140 15.86 -19.64 2.28
CA ASN A 140 15.53 -20.84 3.05
C ASN A 140 16.17 -22.10 2.45
N SER A 141 16.16 -22.23 1.13
CA SER A 141 16.77 -23.34 0.38
C SER A 141 17.35 -22.82 -0.94
N TYR A 142 18.26 -23.59 -1.53
CA TYR A 142 18.97 -23.18 -2.73
C TYR A 142 19.38 -24.38 -3.59
N TYR A 143 19.75 -24.09 -4.84
CA TYR A 143 20.62 -24.92 -5.66
C TYR A 143 21.72 -24.03 -6.24
N ASP A 144 22.96 -24.41 -5.99
CA ASP A 144 24.16 -23.76 -6.48
C ASP A 144 24.94 -24.73 -7.38
N THR A 145 25.58 -24.22 -8.43
CA THR A 145 26.34 -25.04 -9.38
C THR A 145 27.75 -25.38 -8.91
N THR A 146 28.29 -24.64 -7.94
CA THR A 146 29.61 -24.87 -7.35
C THR A 146 29.48 -25.38 -5.91
N HIS A 147 30.62 -25.57 -5.23
CA HIS A 147 30.63 -26.01 -3.84
C HIS A 147 31.42 -25.01 -3.02
N GLY A 148 30.79 -24.58 -1.93
CA GLY A 148 31.29 -23.56 -1.04
C GLY A 148 31.09 -22.15 -1.60
N ASN A 149 30.70 -21.24 -0.71
CA ASN A 149 30.56 -19.82 -0.98
C ASN A 149 31.89 -19.16 -1.38
N GLU A 150 32.03 -18.79 -2.66
CA GLU A 150 33.19 -18.12 -3.25
C GLU A 150 33.50 -16.76 -2.59
N GLY A 151 32.48 -16.01 -2.21
CA GLY A 151 32.64 -14.72 -1.52
C GLY A 151 32.98 -14.85 -0.03
N GLY A 152 32.69 -16.01 0.56
CA GLY A 152 33.17 -16.43 1.88
C GLY A 152 32.60 -15.64 3.06
N VAL A 153 31.47 -14.95 2.89
CA VAL A 153 30.82 -14.15 3.95
C VAL A 153 29.35 -14.54 4.15
N TYR A 154 28.79 -14.09 5.28
CA TYR A 154 27.42 -14.31 5.75
C TYR A 154 27.09 -15.78 6.12
N ARG A 155 27.20 -16.71 5.17
CA ARG A 155 26.84 -18.13 5.34
C ARG A 155 27.99 -19.06 4.96
N HIS A 156 27.88 -20.32 5.37
CA HIS A 156 28.90 -21.37 5.18
C HIS A 156 28.41 -22.53 4.31
N ASP A 157 27.31 -22.32 3.58
CA ASP A 157 26.77 -23.21 2.55
C ASP A 157 27.35 -22.81 1.17
N ASP A 158 26.75 -23.28 0.08
CA ASP A 158 27.37 -23.16 -1.25
C ASP A 158 27.03 -21.87 -2.00
N VAL A 159 26.00 -21.12 -1.59
CA VAL A 159 25.62 -19.88 -2.30
C VAL A 159 26.70 -18.82 -2.15
N ASP A 160 27.06 -18.21 -3.26
CA ASP A 160 28.10 -17.20 -3.32
C ASP A 160 27.61 -15.83 -2.86
N ILE A 161 28.13 -15.36 -1.72
CA ILE A 161 27.68 -14.15 -1.05
C ILE A 161 28.87 -13.21 -0.82
N GLU A 162 28.72 -11.94 -1.18
CA GLU A 162 29.69 -10.87 -0.92
C GLU A 162 29.08 -9.68 -0.18
N HIS A 163 29.92 -8.74 0.25
CA HIS A 163 29.43 -7.44 0.71
C HIS A 163 28.87 -6.64 -0.47
N SER A 164 27.64 -6.16 -0.35
CA SER A 164 26.94 -5.49 -1.46
C SER A 164 27.64 -4.20 -1.91
N ASN A 165 28.27 -3.47 -0.98
CA ASN A 165 28.73 -2.09 -1.18
C ASN A 165 27.65 -1.15 -1.77
N ASP A 166 26.38 -1.50 -1.60
CA ASP A 166 25.26 -0.62 -1.91
C ASP A 166 25.07 0.43 -0.79
N TYR A 167 24.17 1.39 -1.01
CA TYR A 167 24.00 2.54 -0.09
C TYR A 167 23.54 2.16 1.32
N ASP A 168 22.83 1.04 1.47
CA ASP A 168 22.32 0.49 2.73
C ASP A 168 23.26 -0.54 3.38
N GLY A 169 24.33 -0.92 2.68
CA GLY A 169 25.27 -1.94 3.13
C GLY A 169 24.68 -3.35 2.98
N GLY A 170 24.98 -4.24 3.93
CA GLY A 170 24.51 -5.63 3.88
C GLY A 170 25.36 -6.53 2.99
N TYR A 171 24.72 -7.57 2.47
CA TYR A 171 25.32 -8.55 1.57
C TYR A 171 24.56 -8.61 0.25
N SER A 172 25.10 -9.34 -0.71
CA SER A 172 24.43 -9.64 -1.96
C SER A 172 24.85 -11.01 -2.43
N VAL A 173 23.96 -11.69 -3.15
CA VAL A 173 24.30 -12.91 -3.87
C VAL A 173 24.98 -12.51 -5.18
N GLY A 174 26.15 -13.10 -5.43
CA GLY A 174 26.97 -12.86 -6.62
C GLY A 174 27.31 -14.17 -7.34
N TRP A 175 28.23 -14.12 -8.30
CA TRP A 175 28.73 -15.29 -9.07
C TRP A 175 27.66 -16.18 -9.73
N THR A 176 26.43 -15.67 -9.80
CA THR A 176 25.25 -16.39 -10.26
C THR A 176 25.45 -17.11 -11.60
N GLN A 177 24.97 -18.35 -11.68
CA GLN A 177 24.96 -19.18 -12.88
C GLN A 177 23.56 -19.55 -13.33
N HIS A 178 23.38 -19.62 -14.65
CA HIS A 178 22.14 -20.11 -15.25
C HIS A 178 21.73 -21.47 -14.66
N GLY A 179 20.49 -21.55 -14.16
CA GLY A 179 19.91 -22.75 -13.56
C GLY A 179 20.03 -22.85 -12.04
N GLU A 180 20.71 -21.90 -11.39
CA GLU A 180 20.68 -21.73 -9.93
C GLU A 180 19.33 -21.19 -9.46
N PHE A 181 18.97 -21.49 -8.22
CA PHE A 181 17.77 -20.93 -7.61
C PHE A 181 17.93 -20.72 -6.11
N LEU A 182 17.14 -19.77 -5.59
CA LEU A 182 16.99 -19.49 -4.17
C LEU A 182 15.50 -19.46 -3.83
N THR A 183 15.10 -20.06 -2.71
CA THR A 183 13.69 -20.06 -2.26
C THR A 183 13.54 -19.33 -0.93
N TYR A 184 12.43 -18.61 -0.76
CA TYR A 184 12.16 -17.75 0.38
C TYR A 184 10.75 -17.96 0.91
N ASP A 185 10.59 -18.03 2.22
CA ASP A 185 9.31 -17.94 2.89
C ASP A 185 9.00 -16.47 3.18
N VAL A 186 7.87 -15.98 2.64
CA VAL A 186 7.48 -14.56 2.70
C VAL A 186 6.12 -14.43 3.36
N HIS A 187 6.03 -13.54 4.34
CA HIS A 187 4.77 -13.20 4.99
C HIS A 187 4.15 -11.96 4.34
N VAL A 188 2.97 -12.14 3.76
CA VAL A 188 2.25 -11.12 2.99
C VAL A 188 1.05 -10.65 3.81
N PRO A 189 0.94 -9.35 4.16
CA PRO A 189 -0.11 -8.88 5.06
C PRO A 189 -1.50 -8.93 4.41
N HIS A 190 -1.57 -8.66 3.10
CA HIS A 190 -2.82 -8.60 2.34
C HIS A 190 -2.67 -9.35 1.01
N GLU A 191 -3.64 -10.17 0.65
CA GLU A 191 -3.64 -10.82 -0.66
C GLU A 191 -3.80 -9.79 -1.77
N GLY A 192 -3.16 -10.02 -2.92
CA GLY A 192 -3.18 -9.05 -4.01
C GLY A 192 -2.07 -9.26 -5.02
N TYR A 193 -2.03 -8.40 -6.03
CA TYR A 193 -0.91 -8.31 -6.96
C TYR A 193 0.18 -7.42 -6.39
N TYR A 194 1.42 -7.90 -6.46
CA TYR A 194 2.61 -7.17 -6.05
C TYR A 194 3.54 -7.06 -7.25
N GLN A 195 3.97 -5.83 -7.57
CA GLN A 195 5.04 -5.61 -8.51
C GLN A 195 6.35 -6.12 -7.92
N VAL A 196 7.07 -6.93 -8.69
CA VAL A 196 8.39 -7.44 -8.29
C VAL A 196 9.48 -6.48 -8.77
N VAL A 197 10.37 -6.05 -7.88
CA VAL A 197 11.50 -5.17 -8.19
C VAL A 197 12.79 -5.79 -7.67
N GLY A 198 13.76 -6.04 -8.55
CA GLY A 198 15.07 -6.54 -8.16
C GLY A 198 16.09 -5.42 -8.01
N ARG A 199 16.87 -5.42 -6.93
CA ARG A 199 18.07 -4.60 -6.80
C ARG A 199 19.26 -5.38 -7.31
N VAL A 200 19.70 -5.04 -8.52
CA VAL A 200 20.65 -5.84 -9.29
C VAL A 200 21.86 -5.04 -9.75
N ALA A 201 22.97 -5.73 -10.00
CA ALA A 201 24.17 -5.15 -10.57
C ALA A 201 24.87 -6.12 -11.54
N SER A 202 25.50 -5.59 -12.59
CA SER A 202 26.32 -6.34 -13.53
C SER A 202 27.30 -5.41 -14.24
N ASP A 203 28.52 -5.90 -14.51
CA ASP A 203 29.52 -5.25 -15.38
C ASP A 203 29.52 -5.85 -16.80
N LEU A 204 28.62 -6.82 -17.07
CA LEU A 204 28.58 -7.54 -18.33
C LEU A 204 27.59 -6.88 -19.29
N ASN A 205 28.11 -6.39 -20.42
CA ASN A 205 27.29 -5.82 -21.50
C ASN A 205 26.50 -6.88 -22.30
N ARG A 206 25.48 -7.44 -21.66
CA ARG A 206 24.51 -8.38 -22.24
C ARG A 206 23.17 -8.29 -21.50
N ALA A 207 22.15 -8.96 -22.04
CA ALA A 207 20.87 -9.11 -21.34
C ALA A 207 20.98 -10.11 -20.19
N HIS A 208 20.33 -9.78 -19.08
CA HIS A 208 20.18 -10.62 -17.90
C HIS A 208 18.70 -10.84 -17.61
N SER A 209 18.39 -12.00 -17.03
CA SER A 209 17.06 -12.40 -16.63
C SER A 209 17.11 -13.12 -15.28
N LEU A 210 16.26 -12.68 -14.36
CA LEU A 210 15.98 -13.32 -13.08
C LEU A 210 14.47 -13.65 -13.05
N GLY A 211 14.15 -14.94 -13.04
CA GLY A 211 12.78 -15.41 -12.86
C GLY A 211 12.35 -15.28 -11.41
N VAL A 212 11.11 -14.88 -11.18
CA VAL A 212 10.50 -14.84 -9.85
C VAL A 212 9.17 -15.56 -9.91
N SER A 213 8.99 -16.60 -9.09
CA SER A 213 7.75 -17.36 -9.05
C SER A 213 7.24 -17.53 -7.61
N ALA A 214 5.92 -17.62 -7.47
CA ALA A 214 5.25 -17.92 -6.22
C ALA A 214 4.68 -19.33 -6.24
N ASN A 215 4.54 -19.93 -5.05
CA ASN A 215 4.01 -21.28 -4.86
C ASN A 215 2.57 -21.51 -5.37
N ASN A 216 1.83 -20.44 -5.70
CA ASN A 216 0.52 -20.50 -6.34
C ASN A 216 0.57 -20.58 -7.88
N GLY A 217 1.77 -20.62 -8.47
CA GLY A 217 1.99 -20.75 -9.91
C GLY A 217 2.04 -19.42 -10.68
N HIS A 218 1.91 -18.28 -10.01
CA HIS A 218 2.20 -16.98 -10.62
C HIS A 218 3.71 -16.78 -10.75
N SER A 219 4.13 -16.19 -11.86
CA SER A 219 5.53 -15.87 -12.09
C SER A 219 5.69 -14.62 -12.94
N THR A 220 6.87 -14.04 -12.85
CA THR A 220 7.32 -12.91 -13.65
C THR A 220 8.82 -13.00 -13.88
N GLU A 221 9.36 -12.11 -14.70
CA GLU A 221 10.79 -12.00 -14.95
C GLU A 221 11.24 -10.56 -14.76
N ILE A 222 12.37 -10.38 -14.07
CA ILE A 222 13.12 -9.14 -14.04
C ILE A 222 14.16 -9.22 -15.16
N ASN A 223 14.02 -8.36 -16.16
CA ASN A 223 14.92 -8.30 -17.31
C ASN A 223 15.69 -6.97 -17.31
N PHE A 224 17.03 -7.04 -17.40
CA PHE A 224 17.90 -5.87 -17.34
C PHE A 224 19.18 -6.06 -18.17
N GLY A 225 19.95 -4.98 -18.33
CA GLY A 225 21.24 -4.99 -19.03
C GLY A 225 22.41 -4.75 -18.10
N ASP A 226 23.53 -4.29 -18.67
CA ASP A 226 24.67 -3.78 -17.90
C ASP A 226 24.26 -2.60 -17.02
N THR A 227 24.71 -2.61 -15.76
CA THR A 227 24.45 -1.53 -14.80
C THR A 227 25.66 -0.61 -14.61
N GLY A 228 26.79 -0.93 -15.26
CA GLY A 228 28.04 -0.17 -15.24
C GLY A 228 29.02 -0.63 -14.17
N GLY A 229 28.88 -1.86 -13.65
CA GLY A 229 29.80 -2.44 -12.69
C GLY A 229 29.15 -3.36 -11.65
N TRP A 230 29.95 -4.23 -11.03
CA TRP A 230 29.51 -5.20 -10.01
C TRP A 230 28.90 -4.59 -8.73
N TYR A 231 29.19 -3.31 -8.48
CA TYR A 231 28.63 -2.54 -7.35
C TYR A 231 27.87 -1.29 -7.82
N SER A 232 27.55 -1.22 -9.13
CA SER A 232 26.74 -0.15 -9.72
C SER A 232 25.27 -0.59 -9.69
N TRP A 233 24.64 -0.47 -8.53
CA TRP A 233 23.30 -1.02 -8.30
C TRP A 233 22.18 -0.23 -8.97
N GLN A 234 21.20 -0.95 -9.53
CA GLN A 234 19.99 -0.38 -10.11
C GLN A 234 18.75 -1.19 -9.70
N ASN A 235 17.60 -0.52 -9.69
CA ASN A 235 16.31 -1.20 -9.56
C ASN A 235 15.87 -1.63 -10.96
N ALA A 236 15.66 -2.93 -11.14
CA ALA A 236 15.12 -3.52 -12.35
C ALA A 236 13.70 -4.05 -12.06
N ASN A 237 12.73 -3.57 -12.84
CA ASN A 237 11.33 -3.90 -12.63
C ASN A 237 10.98 -5.22 -13.33
N GLY A 238 10.34 -6.12 -12.60
CA GLY A 238 9.53 -7.20 -13.15
C GLY A 238 8.08 -6.77 -13.34
N GLY A 239 7.25 -7.72 -13.75
CA GLY A 239 5.79 -7.58 -13.72
C GLY A 239 5.20 -7.93 -12.35
N ASP A 240 3.88 -8.05 -12.32
CA ASP A 240 3.15 -8.34 -11.09
C ASP A 240 2.97 -9.84 -10.87
N ILE A 241 3.06 -10.28 -9.60
CA ILE A 241 2.67 -11.62 -9.18
C ILE A 241 1.55 -11.53 -8.14
N TYR A 242 0.60 -12.45 -8.20
CA TYR A 242 -0.44 -12.55 -7.18
C TYR A 242 0.11 -13.31 -5.97
N LEU A 243 -0.12 -12.80 -4.76
CA LEU A 243 0.25 -13.41 -3.50
C LEU A 243 -0.97 -13.54 -2.59
N ASN A 244 -1.07 -14.64 -1.85
CA ASN A 244 -2.13 -14.80 -0.85
C ASN A 244 -1.74 -14.05 0.42
N ALA A 245 -2.72 -13.70 1.27
CA ALA A 245 -2.42 -13.22 2.61
C ALA A 245 -1.78 -14.33 3.44
N GLY A 246 -0.84 -13.98 4.31
CA GLY A 246 -0.07 -14.90 5.12
C GLY A 246 1.15 -15.47 4.41
N HIS A 247 1.40 -16.76 4.60
CA HIS A 247 2.63 -17.41 4.15
C HIS A 247 2.58 -17.74 2.65
N ASN A 248 3.58 -17.26 1.91
CA ASN A 248 3.86 -17.66 0.53
C ASN A 248 5.31 -18.13 0.45
N THR A 249 5.61 -18.96 -0.56
CA THR A 249 7.00 -19.30 -0.89
C THR A 249 7.31 -18.68 -2.24
N LEU A 250 8.39 -17.91 -2.31
CA LEU A 250 8.95 -17.38 -3.53
C LEU A 250 10.17 -18.19 -3.97
N THR A 251 10.37 -18.28 -5.27
CA THR A 251 11.61 -18.79 -5.88
C THR A 251 12.19 -17.73 -6.80
N LEU A 252 13.48 -17.45 -6.64
CA LEU A 252 14.29 -16.67 -7.55
C LEU A 252 15.09 -17.63 -8.43
N ASP A 253 14.79 -17.67 -9.72
CA ASP A 253 15.41 -18.54 -10.71
C ASP A 253 16.43 -17.75 -11.55
N VAL A 254 17.71 -18.11 -11.48
CA VAL A 254 18.76 -17.47 -12.27
C VAL A 254 18.65 -17.93 -13.72
N ASN A 255 17.91 -17.18 -14.54
CA ASN A 255 17.69 -17.51 -15.95
C ASN A 255 18.90 -17.18 -16.84
N SER A 256 19.86 -16.40 -16.35
CA SER A 256 21.11 -16.09 -17.05
C SER A 256 22.26 -15.85 -16.06
N SER A 257 23.49 -16.27 -16.37
CA SER A 257 24.61 -16.05 -15.45
C SER A 257 25.09 -14.58 -15.36
N GLY A 258 25.84 -14.28 -14.30
CA GLY A 258 26.78 -13.18 -14.23
C GLY A 258 26.15 -11.83 -13.89
N PHE A 259 25.34 -11.81 -12.86
CA PHE A 259 24.85 -10.60 -12.20
C PHE A 259 24.80 -10.82 -10.68
N ASN A 260 24.76 -9.72 -9.93
CA ASN A 260 24.56 -9.73 -8.49
C ASN A 260 23.11 -9.32 -8.16
N VAL A 261 22.57 -9.88 -7.07
CA VAL A 261 21.27 -9.52 -6.50
C VAL A 261 21.50 -9.12 -5.05
N ASN A 262 21.15 -7.88 -4.70
CA ASN A 262 21.14 -7.41 -3.32
C ASN A 262 19.84 -7.91 -2.64
N TYR A 263 18.69 -7.50 -3.19
CA TYR A 263 17.38 -7.89 -2.69
C TYR A 263 16.32 -7.90 -3.78
N VAL A 264 15.16 -8.46 -3.45
CA VAL A 264 13.91 -8.33 -4.21
C VAL A 264 12.85 -7.67 -3.34
N GLU A 265 12.15 -6.69 -3.89
CA GLU A 265 11.01 -6.03 -3.27
C GLU A 265 9.71 -6.47 -3.95
N LEU A 266 8.67 -6.66 -3.14
CA LEU A 266 7.29 -6.90 -3.56
C LEU A 266 6.50 -5.65 -3.16
N VAL A 267 6.00 -4.91 -4.15
CA VAL A 267 5.34 -3.62 -3.94
C VAL A 267 3.87 -3.73 -4.31
N SER A 268 2.95 -3.51 -3.37
CA SER A 268 1.50 -3.44 -3.63
C SER A 268 1.02 -2.06 -4.04
#